data_AF-A0AAP0MVM2-F1
#
_entry.id   AF-A0AAP0MVM2-F1
#
_cell.length_a   1.000
_cell.length_b   1.000
_cell.length_c   1.000
_cell.angle_alpha   90.00
_cell.angle_beta   90.00
_cell.angle_gamma   90.00
#
_symmetry.space_group_name_H-M   'P 1'
#
loop_
_entity.id
_entity.type
_entity.pdbx_description
1 polymer ?
#
loop_
_entity_poly.entity_id
_entity_poly.type
_entity_poly.pdbx_seq_one_letter_code
_entity_poly.pdbx_strand_id
1 'polypeptide(L)'
;MPWSTKYWGRKQFADLVKDKIVEVISAKLDVKSPCSVSSVPFTLADLGCSVGPNTVIAMQNFMEAIKLKYQDQGPAHSQILPQFQVFFNDQVLNDFNTLFRSLPQDRQYFAAGVAGSFCGRLFPESSIHFVYSSTALHWLSRVPEELRDRNSAAWNKGRIHYTSAPDEVIKAYSAHFAKDMQIFFDDRAKEIVSGGMMVLIIPASDDKLPRSQDAFGITFNCMASSLMDMVKLLKMKWIPSTYQCTAHVQMKWKR
;
A
#
# COMPACT_ATOMS: atom_id res chain seq x y z
N MET A 1 -22.26 -11.99 3.19
CA MET A 1 -21.40 -11.79 4.37
C MET A 1 -20.19 -10.97 3.95
N PRO A 2 -20.10 -9.67 4.28
CA PRO A 2 -19.14 -8.78 3.65
C PRO A 2 -17.80 -8.76 4.43
N TRP A 3 -16.72 -9.15 3.74
CA TRP A 3 -15.33 -8.62 3.73
C TRP A 3 -14.66 -8.06 5.00
N SER A 4 -15.15 -8.29 6.22
CA SER A 4 -14.64 -7.65 7.45
C SER A 4 -13.26 -8.14 7.90
N THR A 5 -12.85 -9.35 7.54
CA THR A 5 -11.60 -9.97 8.06
C THR A 5 -10.32 -9.33 7.51
N LYS A 6 -10.33 -8.76 6.29
CA LYS A 6 -9.15 -8.04 5.74
C LYS A 6 -8.88 -6.72 6.46
N TYR A 7 -9.91 -6.07 6.99
CA TYR A 7 -9.78 -4.79 7.70
C TYR A 7 -9.25 -4.94 9.13
N TRP A 8 -9.57 -6.05 9.80
CA TRP A 8 -9.19 -6.31 11.19
C TRP A 8 -7.68 -6.49 11.39
N GLY A 9 -7.03 -7.33 10.58
CA GLY A 9 -5.58 -7.56 10.68
C GLY A 9 -4.74 -6.31 10.36
N ARG A 10 -5.17 -5.52 9.36
CA ARG A 10 -4.51 -4.27 8.96
C ARG A 10 -4.59 -3.21 10.06
N LYS A 11 -5.72 -3.12 10.76
CA LYS A 11 -5.92 -2.18 11.88
C LYS A 11 -5.02 -2.52 13.07
N GLN A 12 -5.03 -3.78 13.53
CA GLN A 12 -4.22 -4.21 14.68
C GLN A 12 -2.71 -4.03 14.46
N PHE A 13 -2.22 -4.32 13.25
CA PHE A 13 -0.80 -4.12 12.94
C PHE A 13 -0.44 -2.64 12.86
N ALA A 14 -1.27 -1.82 12.20
CA ALA A 14 -1.05 -0.37 12.13
C ALA A 14 -1.06 0.27 13.52
N ASP A 15 -1.96 -0.17 14.41
CA ASP A 15 -2.01 0.28 15.80
C ASP A 15 -0.74 -0.13 16.58
N LEU A 16 -0.22 -1.34 16.36
CA LEU A 16 0.99 -1.84 17.02
C LEU A 16 2.26 -1.06 16.62
N VAL A 17 2.35 -0.62 15.37
CA VAL A 17 3.53 0.12 14.88
C VAL A 17 3.36 1.63 14.93
N LYS A 18 2.14 2.12 15.24
CA LYS A 18 1.81 3.55 15.33
C LYS A 18 2.81 4.29 16.22
N ASP A 19 3.01 3.82 17.44
CA ASP A 19 3.85 4.53 18.42
C ASP A 19 5.29 4.64 17.95
N LYS A 20 5.81 3.60 17.30
CA LYS A 20 7.15 3.61 16.69
C LYS A 20 7.24 4.61 15.54
N ILE A 21 6.20 4.73 14.73
CA ILE A 21 6.18 5.70 13.62
C ILE A 21 6.16 7.12 14.18
N VAL A 22 5.32 7.38 15.20
CA VAL A 22 5.27 8.66 15.90
C VAL A 22 6.62 9.01 16.50
N GLU A 23 7.28 8.06 17.18
CA GLU A 23 8.63 8.24 17.72
C GLU A 23 9.64 8.58 16.62
N VAL A 24 9.61 7.88 15.48
CA VAL A 24 10.48 8.14 14.34
C VAL A 24 10.22 9.51 13.71
N ILE A 25 8.96 9.94 13.60
CA ILE A 25 8.60 11.30 13.15
C ILE A 25 9.25 12.33 14.08
N SER A 26 9.00 12.19 15.39
CA SER A 26 9.53 13.11 16.42
C SER A 26 11.07 13.14 16.44
N ALA A 27 11.73 12.01 16.22
CA ALA A 27 13.19 11.94 16.23
C ALA A 27 13.85 12.38 14.91
N LYS A 28 13.28 12.04 13.75
CA LYS A 28 14.01 12.08 12.47
C LYS A 28 13.43 12.99 11.40
N LEU A 29 12.15 13.38 11.48
CA LEU A 29 11.58 14.27 10.46
C LEU A 29 12.27 15.64 10.53
N ASP A 30 12.82 16.14 9.43
CA ASP A 30 13.34 17.51 9.43
C ASP A 30 12.18 18.46 9.19
N VAL A 31 11.78 19.17 10.25
CA VAL A 31 10.83 20.27 10.13
C VAL A 31 11.62 21.57 10.15
N LYS A 32 11.75 22.20 9.00
CA LYS A 32 12.38 23.52 8.92
C LYS A 32 11.52 24.52 9.68
N SER A 33 12.18 25.42 10.43
CA SER A 33 11.52 26.59 11.00
C SER A 33 10.71 27.27 9.89
N PRO A 34 9.42 27.54 10.10
CA PRO A 34 8.66 28.37 9.18
C PRO A 34 9.24 29.78 9.26
N CYS A 35 10.27 30.04 8.47
CA CYS A 35 10.79 31.38 8.24
C CYS A 35 9.67 32.17 7.58
N SER A 36 8.98 33.00 8.37
CA SER A 36 7.97 33.97 7.96
C SER A 36 6.94 33.43 6.95
N VAL A 37 5.82 32.90 7.46
CA VAL A 37 4.59 32.72 6.65
C VAL A 37 4.84 31.99 5.32
N SER A 38 5.45 30.80 5.36
CA SER A 38 5.41 29.91 4.19
C SER A 38 3.94 29.59 3.91
N SER A 39 3.40 30.15 2.83
CA SER A 39 2.05 29.89 2.30
C SER A 39 1.90 28.46 1.76
N VAL A 40 2.97 27.65 1.80
CA VAL A 40 2.98 26.29 1.29
C VAL A 40 2.55 25.33 2.40
N PRO A 41 1.50 24.51 2.17
CA PRO A 41 1.03 23.55 3.15
C PRO A 41 2.05 22.42 3.36
N PHE A 42 2.07 21.85 4.57
CA PHE A 42 2.74 20.58 4.82
C PHE A 42 1.89 19.46 4.21
N THR A 43 2.45 18.76 3.23
CA THR A 43 1.75 17.77 2.41
C THR A 43 2.08 16.33 2.84
N LEU A 44 1.04 15.55 3.11
CA LEU A 44 1.13 14.12 3.38
C LEU A 44 0.49 13.34 2.25
N ALA A 45 1.02 12.17 1.91
CA ALA A 45 0.41 11.24 0.96
C ALA A 45 0.31 9.84 1.56
N ASP A 46 -0.89 9.26 1.54
CA ASP A 46 -1.11 7.82 1.79
C ASP A 46 -1.26 7.08 0.46
N LEU A 47 -0.31 6.21 0.15
CA LEU A 47 -0.26 5.43 -1.09
C LEU A 47 -0.82 4.02 -0.87
N GLY A 48 -1.98 3.75 -1.47
CA GLY A 48 -2.78 2.56 -1.22
C GLY A 48 -3.76 2.74 -0.04
N CYS A 49 -4.45 3.89 -0.01
CA CYS A 49 -5.31 4.29 1.09
C CYS A 49 -6.57 3.42 1.25
N SER A 50 -7.03 2.78 0.17
CA SER A 50 -8.33 2.11 0.08
C SER A 50 -9.48 3.07 0.48
N VAL A 51 -10.46 2.58 1.24
CA VAL A 51 -11.67 3.34 1.63
C VAL A 51 -11.94 3.35 3.13
N GLY A 52 -11.17 2.59 3.91
CA GLY A 52 -11.48 2.28 5.31
C GLY A 52 -10.91 3.30 6.30
N PRO A 53 -11.39 3.29 7.57
CA PRO A 53 -10.99 4.28 8.58
C PRO A 53 -9.49 4.26 8.92
N ASN A 54 -8.78 3.18 8.58
CA ASN A 54 -7.36 3.03 8.85
C ASN A 54 -6.52 4.15 8.22
N THR A 55 -6.82 4.57 6.98
CA THR A 55 -6.10 5.68 6.33
C THR A 55 -6.31 7.00 7.07
N VAL A 56 -7.57 7.28 7.44
CA VAL A 56 -7.95 8.50 8.15
C VAL A 56 -7.27 8.57 9.52
N ILE A 57 -7.33 7.48 10.28
CA ILE A 57 -6.71 7.38 11.61
C ILE A 57 -5.19 7.53 11.51
N ALA A 58 -4.55 6.85 10.56
CA ALA A 58 -3.11 6.96 10.36
C ALA A 58 -2.69 8.41 10.04
N MET A 59 -3.37 9.06 9.10
CA MET A 59 -3.06 10.45 8.72
C MET A 59 -3.28 11.44 9.85
N GLN A 60 -4.32 11.24 10.68
CA GLN A 60 -4.54 12.04 11.89
C GLN A 60 -3.38 11.89 12.88
N ASN A 61 -2.99 10.65 13.20
CA ASN A 61 -1.90 10.38 14.14
C ASN A 61 -0.58 10.99 13.69
N PHE A 62 -0.25 10.89 12.40
CA PHE A 62 1.01 11.45 11.88
C PHE A 62 0.98 12.98 11.86
N MET A 63 -0.15 13.58 11.47
CA MET A 63 -0.33 15.02 11.55
C MET A 63 -0.18 15.53 13.00
N GLU A 64 -0.76 14.85 13.98
CA GLU A 64 -0.60 15.20 15.40
C GLU A 64 0.86 15.12 15.84
N ALA A 65 1.58 14.05 15.49
CA ALA A 65 3.01 13.91 15.78
C ALA A 65 3.84 15.05 15.14
N ILE A 66 3.53 15.42 13.90
CA ILE A 66 4.19 16.52 13.20
C ILE A 66 3.90 17.86 13.89
N LYS A 67 2.65 18.12 14.31
CA LYS A 67 2.27 19.33 15.06
C LYS A 67 3.05 19.45 16.37
N LEU A 68 3.12 18.36 17.14
CA LEU A 68 3.91 18.33 18.39
C LEU A 68 5.38 18.66 18.12
N LYS A 69 5.94 18.09 17.05
CA LYS A 69 7.31 18.38 16.65
C LYS A 69 7.55 19.86 16.31
N TYR A 70 6.61 20.52 15.64
CA TYR A 70 6.69 21.97 15.40
C TYR A 70 6.64 22.79 16.70
N GLN A 71 5.83 22.35 17.67
CA GLN A 71 5.71 23.00 18.97
C GLN A 71 6.98 22.86 19.82
N ASP A 72 7.67 21.72 19.72
CA ASP A 72 8.93 21.45 20.43
C ASP A 72 10.11 22.31 19.94
N GLN A 73 10.01 22.99 18.79
CA GLN A 73 11.06 23.89 18.29
C GLN A 73 11.16 25.24 19.02
N GLY A 74 10.24 25.50 19.97
CA GLY A 74 10.31 26.65 20.87
C GLY A 74 9.14 27.64 20.75
N PRO A 75 9.00 28.58 21.70
CA PRO A 75 7.81 29.43 21.85
C PRO A 75 7.55 30.40 20.68
N ALA A 76 8.57 30.73 19.88
CA ALA A 76 8.42 31.52 18.65
C ALA A 76 7.80 30.71 17.49
N HIS A 77 7.91 29.38 17.53
CA HIS A 77 7.48 28.44 16.48
C HIS A 77 6.14 27.78 16.81
N SER A 78 5.77 27.70 18.09
CA SER A 78 4.47 27.19 18.55
C SER A 78 3.28 28.03 18.08
N GLN A 79 3.49 29.26 17.60
CA GLN A 79 2.42 30.16 17.14
C GLN A 79 2.11 30.04 15.63
N ILE A 80 2.93 29.35 14.85
CA ILE A 80 2.77 29.25 13.37
C ILE A 80 2.82 27.77 12.95
N LEU A 81 1.71 27.06 13.11
CA LEU A 81 1.55 25.73 12.52
C LEU A 81 1.28 25.86 11.01
N PRO A 82 1.88 25.00 10.17
CA PRO A 82 1.54 24.98 8.76
C PRO A 82 0.11 24.49 8.56
N GLN A 83 -0.51 24.92 7.46
CA GLN A 83 -1.70 24.23 6.96
C GLN A 83 -1.31 22.82 6.51
N PHE A 84 -2.19 21.85 6.72
CA PHE A 84 -1.95 20.47 6.32
C PHE A 84 -2.80 20.12 5.10
N GLN A 85 -2.19 19.45 4.12
CA GLN A 85 -2.89 18.85 2.99
C GLN A 85 -2.56 17.36 2.91
N VAL A 86 -3.59 16.53 2.89
CA VAL A 86 -3.49 15.07 2.84
C VAL A 86 -4.00 14.59 1.49
N PHE A 87 -3.14 13.88 0.78
CA PHE A 87 -3.45 13.18 -0.47
C PHE A 87 -3.71 11.71 -0.18
N PHE A 88 -4.89 11.26 -0.53
CA PHE A 88 -5.29 9.86 -0.46
C PHE A 88 -5.13 9.26 -1.85
N ASN A 89 -4.09 8.44 -2.06
CA ASN A 89 -3.86 7.78 -3.33
C ASN A 89 -4.31 6.33 -3.30
N ASP A 90 -4.99 5.92 -4.36
CA ASP A 90 -5.23 4.52 -4.69
C ASP A 90 -5.46 4.37 -6.20
N GLN A 91 -5.69 3.14 -6.65
CA GLN A 91 -6.04 2.82 -8.02
C GLN A 91 -7.24 3.65 -8.50
N VAL A 92 -7.31 3.91 -9.80
CA VAL A 92 -8.41 4.67 -10.43
C VAL A 92 -9.78 4.07 -10.12
N LEU A 93 -9.84 2.74 -9.93
CA LEU A 93 -11.07 2.00 -9.62
C LEU A 93 -11.42 1.97 -8.13
N ASN A 94 -10.63 2.59 -7.25
CA ASN A 94 -10.96 2.69 -5.84
C ASN A 94 -12.23 3.51 -5.62
N ASP A 95 -13.01 3.15 -4.61
CA ASP A 95 -14.23 3.87 -4.27
C ASP A 95 -13.93 5.09 -3.39
N PHE A 96 -13.39 6.13 -4.03
CA PHE A 96 -13.11 7.42 -3.40
C PHE A 96 -14.37 8.09 -2.81
N ASN A 97 -15.57 7.78 -3.32
CA ASN A 97 -16.81 8.32 -2.75
C ASN A 97 -17.03 7.80 -1.33
N THR A 98 -16.81 6.51 -1.11
CA THR A 98 -16.88 5.92 0.23
C THR A 98 -15.81 6.52 1.15
N LEU A 99 -14.58 6.68 0.66
CA LEU A 99 -13.52 7.35 1.41
C LEU A 99 -13.94 8.77 1.83
N PHE A 100 -14.38 9.62 0.90
CA PHE A 100 -14.71 11.01 1.18
C PHE A 100 -15.90 11.16 2.13
N ARG A 101 -16.88 10.25 2.07
CA ARG A 101 -17.99 10.20 3.04
C ARG A 101 -17.53 9.82 4.45
N SER A 102 -16.42 9.11 4.58
CA SER A 102 -15.86 8.70 5.88
C SER A 102 -14.96 9.75 6.53
N LEU A 103 -14.60 10.82 5.82
CA LEU A 103 -13.72 11.86 6.36
C LEU A 103 -14.42 12.64 7.49
N PRO A 104 -13.75 12.86 8.64
CA PRO A 104 -14.30 13.66 9.74
C PRO A 104 -14.58 15.10 9.29
N GLN A 105 -15.69 15.67 9.78
CA GLN A 105 -16.09 17.05 9.44
C GLN A 105 -15.19 18.09 10.11
N ASP A 106 -14.70 17.78 11.32
CA ASP A 106 -13.85 18.59 12.18
C ASP A 106 -12.34 18.38 11.92
N ARG A 107 -11.99 17.73 10.80
CA ARG A 107 -10.59 17.48 10.44
C ARG A 107 -9.81 18.79 10.28
N GLN A 108 -8.57 18.79 10.76
CA GLN A 108 -7.66 19.95 10.67
C GLN A 108 -6.71 19.88 9.47
N TYR A 109 -7.17 19.32 8.34
CA TYR A 109 -6.41 19.21 7.10
C TYR A 109 -7.32 19.29 5.87
N PHE A 110 -6.77 19.80 4.77
CA PHE A 110 -7.38 19.70 3.46
C PHE A 110 -7.16 18.30 2.88
N ALA A 111 -8.18 17.73 2.25
CA ALA A 111 -8.12 16.37 1.71
C ALA A 111 -8.28 16.39 0.19
N ALA A 112 -7.50 15.58 -0.50
CA ALA A 112 -7.64 15.34 -1.93
C ALA A 112 -7.46 13.84 -2.24
N GLY A 113 -8.23 13.33 -3.21
CA GLY A 113 -8.00 11.99 -3.77
C GLY A 113 -7.08 12.07 -4.98
N VAL A 114 -6.17 11.10 -5.10
CA VAL A 114 -5.24 10.98 -6.23
C VAL A 114 -5.42 9.61 -6.85
N ALA A 115 -6.13 9.55 -7.96
CA ALA A 115 -6.41 8.33 -8.69
C ALA A 115 -5.20 7.94 -9.56
N GLY A 116 -4.60 6.77 -9.32
CA GLY A 116 -3.47 6.28 -10.10
C GLY A 116 -2.67 5.20 -9.39
N SER A 117 -1.90 4.43 -10.17
CA SER A 117 -0.96 3.45 -9.61
C SER A 117 0.22 4.17 -8.96
N PHE A 118 0.59 3.78 -7.74
CA PHE A 118 1.81 4.27 -7.10
C PHE A 118 3.10 3.71 -7.73
N CYS A 119 3.02 2.70 -8.61
CA CYS A 119 4.13 2.30 -9.48
C CYS A 119 4.21 3.22 -10.71
N GLY A 120 4.37 4.52 -10.46
CA GLY A 120 4.36 5.61 -11.43
C GLY A 120 4.37 6.96 -10.73
N ARG A 121 4.58 8.05 -11.50
CA ARG A 121 4.48 9.43 -11.00
C ARG A 121 3.03 9.78 -10.67
N LEU A 122 2.83 10.36 -9.49
CA LEU A 122 1.55 10.81 -8.94
C LEU A 122 1.54 12.32 -8.65
N PHE A 123 2.71 12.88 -8.32
CA PHE A 123 2.82 14.25 -7.83
C PHE A 123 3.87 15.06 -8.62
N PRO A 124 3.74 16.40 -8.61
CA PRO A 124 4.80 17.30 -9.05
C PRO A 124 6.12 17.06 -8.30
N GLU A 125 7.21 17.59 -8.83
CA GLU A 125 8.52 17.46 -8.19
C GLU A 125 8.57 18.26 -6.89
N SER A 126 9.21 17.68 -5.86
CA SER A 126 9.39 18.32 -4.55
C SER A 126 8.10 18.92 -3.98
N SER A 127 6.98 18.18 -4.05
CA SER A 127 5.69 18.65 -3.56
C SER A 127 5.15 17.87 -2.36
N ILE A 128 5.78 16.75 -1.97
CA ILE A 128 5.34 15.89 -0.87
C ILE A 128 6.35 15.91 0.28
N HIS A 129 5.89 16.22 1.49
CA HIS A 129 6.74 16.25 2.69
C HIS A 129 6.82 14.89 3.38
N PHE A 130 5.70 14.17 3.40
CA PHE A 130 5.59 12.89 4.10
C PHE A 130 4.82 11.87 3.25
N VAL A 131 5.43 10.71 3.00
CA VAL A 131 4.79 9.58 2.31
C VAL A 131 4.57 8.45 3.30
N TYR A 132 3.37 7.89 3.28
CA TYR A 132 3.01 6.68 3.98
C TYR A 132 2.50 5.64 2.99
N SER A 133 2.88 4.38 3.19
CA SER A 133 2.20 3.27 2.53
C SER A 133 2.18 2.08 3.48
N SER A 134 1.02 1.47 3.63
CA SER A 134 0.85 0.32 4.51
C SER A 134 0.13 -0.81 3.81
N THR A 135 0.74 -1.98 3.78
CA THR A 135 0.18 -3.19 3.17
C THR A 135 -0.38 -2.97 1.75
N ALA A 136 0.31 -2.16 0.95
CA ALA A 136 -0.05 -1.89 -0.44
C ALA A 136 1.05 -2.34 -1.41
N LEU A 137 2.32 -2.13 -1.06
CA LEU A 137 3.47 -2.42 -1.92
C LEU A 137 3.69 -3.91 -2.25
N HIS A 138 3.05 -4.83 -1.53
CA HIS A 138 3.10 -6.27 -1.87
C HIS A 138 2.24 -6.62 -3.10
N TRP A 139 1.37 -5.71 -3.54
CA TRP A 139 0.62 -5.87 -4.79
C TRP A 139 1.49 -5.48 -5.98
N LEU A 140 1.88 -6.47 -6.79
CA LEU A 140 2.59 -6.20 -8.05
C LEU A 140 1.76 -5.37 -9.00
N SER A 141 2.39 -4.48 -9.76
CA SER A 141 1.75 -3.65 -10.78
C SER A 141 0.96 -4.46 -11.80
N ARG A 142 1.43 -5.66 -12.12
CA ARG A 142 0.77 -6.67 -12.96
C ARG A 142 1.32 -8.06 -12.69
N VAL A 143 0.70 -9.07 -13.29
CA VAL A 143 1.22 -10.44 -13.28
C VAL A 143 2.47 -10.50 -14.19
N PRO A 144 3.60 -11.06 -13.75
CA PRO A 144 4.78 -11.24 -14.61
C PRO A 144 4.41 -12.02 -15.88
N GLU A 145 4.92 -11.60 -17.04
CA GLU A 145 4.51 -12.16 -18.33
C GLU A 145 4.94 -13.62 -18.48
N GLU A 146 6.07 -13.99 -17.86
CA GLU A 146 6.60 -15.35 -17.80
C GLU A 146 5.65 -16.33 -17.09
N LEU A 147 4.78 -15.82 -16.21
CA LEU A 147 3.74 -16.63 -15.55
C LEU A 147 2.51 -16.83 -16.43
N ARG A 148 2.38 -16.12 -17.55
CA ARG A 148 1.24 -16.18 -18.47
C ARG A 148 1.54 -17.05 -19.70
N ASP A 149 2.80 -17.20 -20.04
CA ASP A 149 3.26 -18.09 -21.10
C ASP A 149 3.24 -19.55 -20.61
N ARG A 150 2.50 -20.41 -21.32
CA ARG A 150 2.41 -21.85 -21.00
C ARG A 150 3.67 -22.63 -21.33
N ASN A 151 4.54 -22.07 -22.17
CA ASN A 151 5.80 -22.67 -22.57
C ASN A 151 6.97 -22.23 -21.66
N SER A 152 6.74 -21.23 -20.81
CA SER A 152 7.73 -20.74 -19.85
C SER A 152 7.94 -21.74 -18.72
N ALA A 153 9.18 -21.86 -18.25
CA ALA A 153 9.49 -22.62 -17.04
C ALA A 153 8.82 -22.03 -15.78
N ALA A 154 8.46 -20.74 -15.83
CA ALA A 154 7.71 -20.05 -14.78
C ALA A 154 6.18 -20.19 -14.95
N TRP A 155 5.67 -21.01 -15.87
CA TRP A 155 4.24 -21.27 -16.00
C TRP A 155 3.68 -21.90 -14.72
N ASN A 156 2.90 -21.13 -13.94
CA ASN A 156 2.42 -21.55 -12.62
C ASN A 156 1.18 -22.46 -12.69
N LYS A 157 1.30 -23.59 -13.40
CA LYS A 157 0.18 -24.50 -13.69
C LYS A 157 -0.51 -24.99 -12.41
N GLY A 158 -1.84 -24.82 -12.36
CA GLY A 158 -2.69 -25.35 -11.29
C GLY A 158 -2.52 -24.68 -9.93
N ARG A 159 -1.85 -23.52 -9.89
CA ARG A 159 -1.61 -22.73 -8.68
C ARG A 159 -1.99 -21.27 -8.94
N ILE A 160 -2.28 -20.55 -7.86
CA ILE A 160 -2.67 -19.13 -7.92
C ILE A 160 -1.61 -18.19 -7.31
N HIS A 161 -0.56 -18.77 -6.72
CA HIS A 161 0.51 -18.05 -6.00
C HIS A 161 1.81 -18.89 -5.96
N TYR A 162 2.91 -18.32 -5.46
CA TYR A 162 4.24 -18.94 -5.47
C TYR A 162 4.60 -19.79 -4.23
N THR A 163 3.68 -19.94 -3.28
CA THR A 163 3.94 -20.55 -1.95
C THR A 163 4.31 -22.02 -2.00
N SER A 164 3.79 -22.76 -2.98
CA SER A 164 4.13 -24.16 -3.28
C SER A 164 4.64 -24.33 -4.72
N ALA A 165 5.17 -23.25 -5.30
CA ALA A 165 5.60 -23.20 -6.69
C ALA A 165 7.11 -23.47 -6.85
N PRO A 166 7.54 -23.92 -8.04
CA PRO A 166 8.96 -24.04 -8.39
C PRO A 166 9.72 -22.71 -8.30
N ASP A 167 11.03 -22.79 -8.23
CA ASP A 167 11.90 -21.63 -8.06
C ASP A 167 11.79 -20.63 -9.22
N GLU A 168 11.49 -21.09 -10.43
CA GLU A 168 11.29 -20.25 -11.62
C GLU A 168 10.11 -19.30 -11.44
N VAL A 169 9.02 -19.77 -10.82
CA VAL A 169 7.86 -18.95 -10.51
C VAL A 169 8.24 -17.89 -9.47
N ILE A 170 8.95 -18.29 -8.42
CA ILE A 170 9.41 -17.37 -7.36
C ILE A 170 10.30 -16.29 -7.96
N LYS A 171 11.29 -16.67 -8.77
CA LYS A 171 12.20 -15.74 -9.45
C LYS A 171 11.44 -14.74 -10.31
N ALA A 172 10.40 -15.17 -11.04
CA ALA A 172 9.56 -14.26 -11.82
C ALA A 172 8.80 -13.25 -10.93
N TYR A 173 8.21 -13.69 -9.82
CA TYR A 173 7.58 -12.78 -8.85
C TYR A 173 8.59 -11.82 -8.23
N SER A 174 9.75 -12.31 -7.77
CA SER A 174 10.79 -11.50 -7.14
C SER A 174 11.39 -10.47 -8.09
N ALA A 175 11.68 -10.85 -9.34
CA ALA A 175 12.20 -9.94 -10.35
C ALA A 175 11.20 -8.82 -10.68
N HIS A 176 9.91 -9.16 -10.79
CA HIS A 176 8.87 -8.17 -11.05
C HIS A 176 8.65 -7.25 -9.84
N PHE A 177 8.68 -7.79 -8.61
CA PHE A 177 8.64 -6.98 -7.39
C PHE A 177 9.81 -6.00 -7.32
N ALA A 178 11.04 -6.46 -7.59
CA ALA A 178 12.21 -5.59 -7.58
C ALA A 178 12.09 -4.46 -8.61
N LYS A 179 11.57 -4.75 -9.79
CA LYS A 179 11.29 -3.74 -10.83
C LYS A 179 10.23 -2.73 -10.37
N ASP A 180 9.13 -3.20 -9.80
CA ASP A 180 8.07 -2.32 -9.29
C ASP A 180 8.58 -1.42 -8.17
N MET A 181 9.38 -1.96 -7.25
CA MET A 181 9.98 -1.20 -6.15
C MET A 181 11.00 -0.18 -6.66
N GLN A 182 11.81 -0.51 -7.67
CA GLN A 182 12.72 0.45 -8.29
C GLN A 182 11.95 1.65 -8.86
N ILE A 183 10.92 1.39 -9.68
CA ILE A 183 10.07 2.44 -10.25
C ILE A 183 9.42 3.27 -9.14
N PHE A 184 8.88 2.61 -8.12
CA PHE A 184 8.30 3.28 -6.96
C PHE A 184 9.30 4.24 -6.32
N PHE A 185 10.51 3.78 -5.96
CA PHE A 185 11.51 4.62 -5.32
C PHE A 185 12.01 5.76 -6.23
N ASP A 186 12.23 5.49 -7.52
CA ASP A 186 12.68 6.49 -8.49
C ASP A 186 11.66 7.64 -8.64
N ASP A 187 10.37 7.31 -8.61
CA ASP A 187 9.31 8.31 -8.69
C ASP A 187 9.10 9.04 -7.36
N ARG A 188 9.13 8.33 -6.22
CA ARG A 188 9.05 8.96 -4.90
C ARG A 188 10.22 9.90 -4.63
N ALA A 189 11.42 9.58 -5.09
CA ALA A 189 12.60 10.42 -4.93
C ALA A 189 12.46 11.78 -5.63
N LYS A 190 11.70 11.86 -6.73
CA LYS A 190 11.44 13.12 -7.44
C LYS A 190 10.34 13.95 -6.76
N GLU A 191 9.38 13.28 -6.16
CA GLU A 191 8.18 13.90 -5.57
C GLU A 191 8.38 14.39 -4.14
N ILE A 192 9.23 13.69 -3.37
CA ILE A 192 9.51 14.01 -1.98
C ILE A 192 10.50 15.19 -1.91
N VAL A 193 10.18 16.19 -1.09
CA VAL A 193 11.06 17.34 -0.84
C VAL A 193 12.37 16.91 -0.19
N SER A 194 13.43 17.71 -0.36
CA SER A 194 14.66 17.54 0.44
C SER A 194 14.34 17.63 1.94
N GLY A 195 14.73 16.60 2.69
CA GLY A 195 14.42 16.47 4.13
C GLY A 195 13.07 15.81 4.44
N GLY A 196 12.29 15.45 3.41
CA GLY A 196 11.03 14.73 3.56
C GLY A 196 11.23 13.30 4.06
N MET A 197 10.13 12.68 4.51
CA MET A 197 10.14 11.35 5.10
C MET A 197 9.21 10.40 4.37
N MET A 198 9.61 9.13 4.26
CA MET A 198 8.77 8.05 3.77
C MET A 198 8.73 6.90 4.77
N VAL A 199 7.53 6.44 5.10
CA VAL A 199 7.27 5.32 6.02
C VAL A 199 6.54 4.22 5.27
N LEU A 200 7.16 3.04 5.21
CA LEU A 200 6.64 1.88 4.49
C LEU A 200 6.40 0.72 5.45
N ILE A 201 5.18 0.18 5.45
CA ILE A 201 4.82 -1.06 6.13
C ILE A 201 4.50 -2.09 5.06
N ILE A 202 5.40 -3.06 4.88
CA ILE A 202 5.29 -4.07 3.83
C ILE A 202 5.19 -5.46 4.48
N PRO A 203 4.14 -6.24 4.20
CA PRO A 203 4.11 -7.64 4.59
C PRO A 203 5.26 -8.39 3.93
N ALA A 204 5.99 -9.18 4.72
CA ALA A 204 7.11 -9.98 4.26
C ALA A 204 7.00 -11.41 4.81
N SER A 205 7.54 -12.37 4.08
CA SER A 205 7.72 -13.74 4.57
C SER A 205 8.97 -13.80 5.45
N ASP A 206 8.95 -14.66 6.47
CA ASP A 206 10.13 -15.00 7.27
C ASP A 206 10.88 -16.14 6.59
N ASP A 207 12.14 -15.92 6.22
CA ASP A 207 13.00 -16.93 5.57
C ASP A 207 13.23 -18.17 6.44
N LYS A 208 13.00 -18.07 7.76
CA LYS A 208 13.12 -19.20 8.69
C LYS A 208 11.90 -20.11 8.68
N LEU A 209 10.77 -19.66 8.12
CA LEU A 209 9.54 -20.43 8.04
C LEU A 209 9.35 -20.97 6.61
N PRO A 210 8.90 -22.22 6.44
CA PRO A 210 8.46 -22.68 5.15
C PRO A 210 7.35 -21.77 4.62
N ARG A 211 7.44 -21.33 3.35
CA ARG A 211 6.45 -20.47 2.68
C ARG A 211 5.01 -21.00 2.77
N SER A 212 4.82 -22.31 2.86
CA SER A 212 3.50 -22.92 3.02
C SER A 212 2.91 -22.76 4.43
N GLN A 213 3.74 -22.42 5.42
CA GLN A 213 3.38 -22.22 6.82
C GLN A 213 3.32 -20.73 7.21
N ASP A 214 3.74 -19.83 6.32
CA ASP A 214 3.50 -18.40 6.51
C ASP A 214 2.00 -18.07 6.35
N ALA A 215 1.51 -17.04 7.04
CA ALA A 215 0.08 -16.73 7.08
C ALA A 215 -0.51 -16.44 5.68
N PHE A 216 0.27 -15.82 4.79
CA PHE A 216 -0.14 -15.57 3.41
C PHE A 216 -0.20 -16.88 2.63
N GLY A 217 0.76 -17.77 2.80
CA GLY A 217 0.88 -19.05 2.14
C GLY A 217 -0.21 -20.02 2.55
N ILE A 218 -0.54 -20.09 3.83
CA ILE A 218 -1.71 -20.84 4.30
C ILE A 218 -2.97 -20.30 3.60
N THR A 219 -3.17 -18.99 3.61
CA THR A 219 -4.35 -18.35 3.00
C THR A 219 -4.44 -18.64 1.50
N PHE A 220 -3.35 -18.45 0.75
CA PHE A 220 -3.31 -18.73 -0.68
C PHE A 220 -3.46 -20.22 -1.02
N ASN A 221 -2.92 -21.11 -0.20
CA ASN A 221 -3.08 -22.55 -0.39
C ASN A 221 -4.55 -22.98 -0.15
N CYS A 222 -5.20 -22.46 0.88
CA CYS A 222 -6.63 -22.70 1.13
C CYS A 222 -7.48 -22.21 -0.05
N MET A 223 -7.25 -20.98 -0.53
CA MET A 223 -7.94 -20.43 -1.71
C MET A 223 -7.69 -21.29 -2.96
N ALA A 224 -6.45 -21.73 -3.19
CA ALA A 224 -6.10 -22.59 -4.30
C ALA A 224 -6.86 -23.92 -4.24
N SER A 225 -6.92 -24.55 -3.06
CA SER A 225 -7.66 -25.80 -2.86
C SER A 225 -9.14 -25.63 -3.18
N SER A 226 -9.79 -24.59 -2.61
CA SER A 226 -11.20 -24.32 -2.88
C SER A 226 -11.48 -24.08 -4.36
N LEU A 227 -10.60 -23.37 -5.07
CA LEU A 227 -10.72 -23.16 -6.52
C LEU A 227 -10.59 -24.46 -7.31
N MET A 228 -9.65 -25.34 -6.91
CA MET A 228 -9.47 -26.65 -7.54
C MET A 228 -10.66 -27.58 -7.30
N ASP A 229 -11.29 -27.53 -6.11
CA ASP A 229 -12.48 -28.30 -5.83
C ASP A 229 -13.68 -27.82 -6.68
N MET A 230 -13.85 -26.51 -6.85
CA MET A 230 -14.87 -25.97 -7.77
C MET A 230 -14.63 -26.40 -9.23
N VAL A 231 -13.38 -26.39 -9.70
CA VAL A 231 -13.02 -26.86 -11.06
C VAL A 231 -13.42 -28.33 -11.26
N LYS A 232 -13.15 -29.19 -10.27
CA LYS A 232 -13.51 -30.61 -10.31
C LYS A 232 -15.02 -30.82 -10.30
N LEU A 233 -15.73 -30.15 -9.38
CA LEU A 233 -17.18 -30.31 -9.19
C LEU A 233 -17.99 -29.81 -10.40
N LEU A 234 -17.56 -28.72 -11.02
CA LEU A 234 -18.31 -28.05 -12.08
C LEU A 234 -17.84 -28.41 -13.49
N LYS A 235 -16.86 -29.33 -13.64
CA LYS A 235 -16.17 -29.64 -14.92
C LYS A 235 -15.72 -28.38 -15.67
N MET A 236 -15.39 -27.32 -14.93
CA MET A 236 -15.07 -26.02 -15.50
C MET A 236 -13.63 -26.00 -16.02
N LYS A 237 -13.41 -25.29 -17.13
CA LYS A 237 -12.04 -24.97 -17.55
C LYS A 237 -11.54 -23.77 -16.72
N TRP A 238 -10.44 -23.99 -16.00
CA TRP A 238 -9.70 -22.90 -15.39
C TRP A 238 -9.12 -22.00 -16.48
N ILE A 239 -9.55 -20.73 -16.48
CA ILE A 239 -8.99 -19.68 -17.33
C ILE A 239 -8.40 -18.63 -16.38
N PRO A 240 -7.06 -18.52 -16.30
CA PRO A 240 -6.46 -17.47 -15.50
C PRO A 240 -6.83 -16.11 -16.11
N SER A 241 -7.49 -15.24 -15.34
CA SER A 241 -7.60 -13.82 -15.66
C SER A 241 -6.80 -12.99 -14.66
N THR A 242 -6.18 -11.94 -15.17
CA THR A 242 -5.11 -11.21 -14.47
C THR A 242 -5.64 -9.91 -13.90
N TYR A 243 -5.60 -9.73 -12.57
CA TYR A 243 -5.38 -8.43 -11.94
C TYR A 243 -4.70 -8.64 -10.59
N GLN A 244 -3.50 -8.05 -10.43
CA GLN A 244 -2.77 -7.79 -9.17
C GLN A 244 -2.72 -8.92 -8.14
N CYS A 245 -1.56 -9.60 -8.01
CA CYS A 245 -1.09 -10.58 -6.98
C CYS A 245 -2.08 -11.63 -6.39
N THR A 246 -3.33 -11.63 -6.85
CA THR A 246 -4.39 -12.59 -6.63
C THR A 246 -4.91 -12.91 -8.02
N ALA A 247 -4.84 -14.17 -8.43
CA ALA A 247 -5.48 -14.58 -9.67
C ALA A 247 -6.98 -14.24 -9.57
N HIS A 248 -7.46 -13.28 -10.36
CA HIS A 248 -8.88 -13.22 -10.64
C HIS A 248 -9.21 -14.47 -11.43
N VAL A 249 -9.95 -15.41 -10.83
CA VAL A 249 -10.40 -16.58 -11.60
C VAL A 249 -11.66 -16.18 -12.36
N GLN A 250 -11.51 -15.78 -13.62
CA GLN A 250 -12.65 -15.74 -14.54
C GLN A 250 -12.97 -17.17 -14.97
N MET A 251 -13.99 -17.75 -14.35
CA MET A 251 -14.61 -18.97 -14.87
C MET A 251 -15.44 -18.60 -16.09
N LYS A 252 -14.99 -18.95 -17.31
CA LYS A 252 -15.87 -18.85 -18.49
C LYS A 252 -16.70 -20.12 -18.64
N TRP A 253 -18.00 -19.93 -18.77
CA TRP A 253 -18.96 -20.95 -19.14
C TRP A 253 -18.81 -21.24 -20.65
N LYS A 254 -18.58 -22.50 -21.02
CA LYS A 254 -18.97 -23.01 -22.33
C LYS A 254 -20.08 -24.03 -22.06
N ARG A 255 -21.27 -23.76 -22.58
CA ARG A 255 -22.31 -24.80 -22.72
C ARG A 255 -21.82 -25.83 -23.73
#